data_AF-A0A2I0VMV4-F1
#
_entry.id   AF-A0A2I0VMV4-F1
#
_cell.length_a   1.000
_cell.length_b   1.000
_cell.length_c   1.000
_cell.angle_alpha   90.00
_cell.angle_beta   90.00
_cell.angle_gamma   90.00
#
_symmetry.space_group_name_H-M   'P 1'
#
loop_
_entity.id
_entity.type
_entity.pdbx_description
1 polymer ?
#
loop_
_entity_poly.entity_id
_entity_poly.type
_entity_poly.pdbx_seq_one_letter_code
_entity_poly.pdbx_strand_id
1 'polypeptide(L)'
;MDLKPREIIGRMESKFNIKVSYMKAWDARRKAIKVVFGSWEESYRTLNLFMDVVASVMPGTVYRIQSIQTNRFQRLFWAFGPSITR
;
A
#
# COMPACT_ATOMS: atom_id res chain seq x y z
N MET A 1 9.96 5.36 -2.58
CA MET A 1 9.25 6.64 -2.81
C MET A 1 8.63 7.15 -1.50
N ASP A 2 9.43 7.31 -0.45
CA ASP A 2 8.88 7.63 0.87
C ASP A 2 9.27 9.03 1.32
N LEU A 3 8.76 10.02 0.58
CA LEU A 3 8.94 11.45 0.88
C LEU A 3 8.09 11.82 2.09
N LYS A 4 8.74 12.22 3.18
CA LYS A 4 8.08 12.71 4.38
C LYS A 4 7.55 14.12 4.13
N PRO A 5 6.46 14.54 4.82
CA PRO A 5 5.90 15.87 4.62
C PRO A 5 6.92 17.01 4.81
N ARG A 6 7.87 16.87 5.73
CA ARG A 6 8.96 17.85 5.92
C ARG A 6 9.86 18.00 4.70
N GLU A 7 10.16 16.91 4.01
CA GLU A 7 10.98 16.93 2.79
C GLU A 7 10.22 17.57 1.63
N ILE A 8 8.90 17.34 1.56
CA ILE A 8 8.02 18.00 0.59
C ILE A 8 8.02 19.51 0.82
N ILE A 9 7.90 19.96 2.08
CA ILE A 9 7.96 21.38 2.43
C ILE A 9 9.30 21.98 2.00
N GLY A 10 10.42 21.35 2.39
CA GLY A 10 11.76 21.85 2.05
C GLY A 10 12.00 21.93 0.54
N ARG A 11 11.46 20.98 -0.25
CA ARG A 11 11.52 21.01 -1.72
C ARG A 11 10.67 22.11 -2.33
N MET A 12 9.49 22.38 -1.76
CA MET A 12 8.62 23.46 -2.24
C MET A 12 9.20 24.84 -1.93
N GLU A 13 9.80 24.99 -0.76
CA GLU A 13 10.52 26.20 -0.38
C GLU A 13 11.75 26.42 -1.26
N SER A 14 12.59 25.39 -1.46
CA SER A 14 13.82 25.56 -2.27
C SER A 14 13.55 25.81 -3.74
N LYS A 15 12.51 25.19 -4.31
CA LYS A 15 12.22 25.26 -5.75
C LYS A 15 11.33 26.44 -6.13
N PHE A 16 10.39 26.81 -5.27
CA PHE A 16 9.36 27.79 -5.59
C PHE A 16 9.33 28.97 -4.61
N ASN A 17 10.15 28.97 -3.56
CA ASN A 17 10.14 29.96 -2.48
C ASN A 17 8.77 30.06 -1.78
N ILE A 18 8.00 28.96 -1.77
CA ILE A 18 6.67 28.88 -1.15
C ILE A 18 6.76 28.11 0.16
N LYS A 19 6.32 28.75 1.25
CA LYS A 19 6.19 28.12 2.57
C LYS A 19 4.91 27.28 2.63
N VAL A 20 5.05 25.97 2.70
CA VAL A 20 3.92 25.03 2.76
C VAL A 20 3.72 24.54 4.20
N SER A 21 2.47 24.53 4.66
CA SER A 21 2.17 23.97 5.99
C SER A 21 2.33 22.45 5.99
N TYR A 22 2.67 21.88 7.14
CA TYR A 22 2.80 20.43 7.31
C TYR A 22 1.56 19.66 6.85
N MET A 23 0.37 20.15 7.22
CA MET A 23 -0.90 19.51 6.85
C MET A 23 -1.14 19.51 5.33
N LYS A 24 -0.77 20.58 4.63
CA LYS A 24 -0.85 20.62 3.16
C LYS A 24 0.10 19.62 2.51
N ALA A 25 1.33 19.53 3.02
CA ALA A 25 2.31 18.57 2.52
C ALA A 25 1.88 17.11 2.79
N TRP A 26 1.29 16.84 3.97
CA TRP A 26 0.75 15.54 4.31
C TRP A 26 -0.44 15.14 3.42
N ASP A 27 -1.39 16.05 3.19
CA ASP A 27 -2.54 15.77 2.33
C ASP A 27 -2.13 15.63 0.86
N ALA A 28 -1.22 16.46 0.37
CA ALA A 28 -0.65 16.33 -0.97
C ALA A 28 0.05 14.98 -1.16
N ARG A 29 0.85 14.53 -0.17
CA ARG A 29 1.45 13.18 -0.19
C ARG A 29 0.38 12.10 -0.26
N ARG A 30 -0.66 12.18 0.58
CA ARG A 30 -1.74 11.19 0.62
C ARG A 30 -2.47 11.11 -0.73
N LYS A 31 -2.75 12.24 -1.36
CA LYS A 31 -3.36 12.33 -2.70
C LYS A 31 -2.43 11.75 -3.78
N ALA A 32 -1.14 12.08 -3.74
CA ALA A 32 -0.18 11.55 -4.70
C ALA A 32 -0.04 10.02 -4.60
N ILE A 33 0.01 9.46 -3.38
CA ILE A 33 0.00 8.00 -3.16
C ILE A 33 -1.25 7.38 -3.80
N LYS A 34 -2.42 7.98 -3.59
CA LYS A 34 -3.67 7.50 -4.20
C LYS A 34 -3.65 7.55 -5.72
N VAL A 35 -3.03 8.56 -6.32
CA VAL A 35 -2.91 8.70 -7.78
C VAL A 35 -1.96 7.64 -8.36
N VAL A 36 -0.85 7.36 -7.69
CA VAL A 36 0.18 6.41 -8.19
C VAL A 36 -0.22 4.95 -7.96
N PHE A 37 -0.74 4.63 -6.77
CA PHE A 37 -1.01 3.25 -6.37
C PHE A 37 -2.49 2.87 -6.38
N GLY A 38 -3.38 3.84 -6.66
CA GLY A 38 -4.81 3.65 -6.53
C GLY A 38 -5.30 3.86 -5.10
N SER A 39 -6.61 3.70 -4.94
CA SER A 39 -7.30 3.79 -3.67
C SER A 39 -7.05 2.55 -2.80
N TRP A 40 -7.18 2.68 -1.48
CA TRP A 40 -7.10 1.53 -0.58
C TRP A 40 -8.13 0.46 -0.93
N GLU A 41 -9.32 0.90 -1.35
CA GLU A 41 -10.43 0.05 -1.77
C GLU A 41 -10.09 -0.78 -3.01
N GLU A 42 -9.32 -0.22 -3.96
CA GLU A 42 -8.82 -0.96 -5.12
C GLU A 42 -7.79 -1.99 -4.70
N SER A 43 -6.84 -1.60 -3.84
CA SER A 43 -5.81 -2.53 -3.33
C SER A 43 -6.43 -3.75 -2.64
N TYR A 44 -7.48 -3.57 -1.85
CA TYR A 44 -8.18 -4.69 -1.21
C TYR A 44 -8.98 -5.54 -2.21
N ARG A 45 -9.55 -4.93 -3.26
CA ARG A 45 -10.22 -5.69 -4.35
C ARG A 45 -9.23 -6.55 -5.12
N THR A 46 -8.02 -6.07 -5.37
CA THR A 46 -6.98 -6.80 -6.11
C THR A 46 -6.18 -7.78 -5.25
N LEU A 47 -6.36 -7.76 -3.92
CA LEU A 47 -5.53 -8.52 -2.98
C LEU A 47 -5.62 -10.03 -3.19
N ASN A 48 -6.82 -10.58 -3.44
CA ASN A 48 -6.97 -12.01 -3.74
C ASN A 48 -6.17 -12.40 -4.98
N LEU A 49 -6.37 -11.67 -6.09
CA LEU A 49 -5.66 -11.91 -7.35
C LEU A 49 -4.14 -11.80 -7.17
N PHE A 50 -3.67 -10.82 -6.39
CA PHE A 50 -2.25 -10.69 -6.09
C PHE A 50 -1.71 -11.94 -5.38
N MET A 51 -2.42 -12.43 -4.36
CA MET A 51 -1.99 -13.63 -3.63
C MET A 51 -2.07 -14.90 -4.49
N ASP A 52 -3.02 -15.01 -5.41
CA ASP A 52 -3.08 -16.10 -6.40
C ASP A 52 -1.83 -16.12 -7.29
N VAL A 53 -1.40 -14.95 -7.77
CA VAL A 53 -0.17 -14.83 -8.57
C VAL A 53 1.07 -15.16 -7.72
N VAL A 54 1.11 -14.73 -6.47
CA VAL A 54 2.22 -15.08 -5.55
C VAL A 54 2.30 -16.59 -5.34
N ALA A 55 1.16 -17.25 -5.14
CA ALA A 55 1.11 -18.71 -4.95
C ALA A 55 1.48 -19.48 -6.23
N SER A 56 1.17 -18.94 -7.42
CA SER A 56 1.55 -19.56 -8.69
C SER A 56 3.05 -19.41 -8.99
N VAL A 57 3.64 -18.26 -8.67
CA VAL A 57 5.07 -17.99 -8.89
C VAL A 57 5.96 -18.67 -7.85
N MET A 58 5.48 -18.83 -6.62
CA MET A 58 6.20 -19.50 -5.53
C MET A 58 5.42 -20.72 -5.03
N PRO A 59 5.58 -21.89 -5.68
CA PRO A 59 4.92 -23.12 -5.29
C PRO A 59 5.13 -23.44 -3.81
N GLY A 60 4.06 -23.91 -3.16
CA GLY A 60 4.05 -24.19 -1.71
C GLY A 60 3.70 -22.99 -0.84
N THR A 61 3.59 -21.78 -1.40
CA THR A 61 3.01 -20.65 -0.69
C THR A 61 1.54 -20.89 -0.42
N VAL A 62 1.13 -20.77 0.84
CA VAL A 62 -0.27 -20.87 1.26
C VAL A 62 -0.73 -19.53 1.77
N TYR A 63 -1.99 -19.20 1.52
CA TYR A 63 -2.59 -17.99 2.03
C TYR A 63 -4.07 -18.18 2.32
N ARG A 64 -4.60 -17.35 3.21
CA ARG A 64 -6.02 -17.30 3.57
C ARG A 64 -6.44 -15.87 3.84
N ILE A 65 -7.43 -15.41 3.09
CA ILE A 65 -8.05 -14.10 3.28
C ILE A 65 -9.34 -14.29 4.08
N GLN A 66 -9.50 -13.48 5.13
CA GLN A 66 -10.71 -13.41 5.93
C GLN A 66 -11.45 -12.10 5.62
N SER A 67 -12.70 -12.24 5.18
CA SER A 67 -13.62 -11.13 4.94
C SER A 67 -14.86 -11.26 5.81
N ILE A 68 -15.42 -10.12 6.24
CA ILE A 68 -16.72 -10.07 6.92
C ILE A 68 -17.83 -10.22 5.87
N GLN A 69 -19.04 -10.61 6.29
CA GLN A 69 -20.24 -10.78 5.45
C GLN A 69 -20.54 -9.58 4.52
N THR A 70 -20.01 -8.39 4.80
CA THR A 70 -20.13 -7.17 3.98
C THR A 70 -19.03 -7.01 2.93
N ASN A 71 -18.30 -8.07 2.56
CA ASN A 71 -17.14 -8.03 1.65
C ASN A 71 -16.02 -7.08 2.10
N ARG A 72 -15.95 -6.78 3.40
CA ARG A 72 -14.87 -5.97 3.96
C ARG A 72 -13.69 -6.85 4.34
N PHE A 73 -12.52 -6.50 3.84
CA PHE A 73 -11.25 -7.12 4.24
C PHE A 73 -11.06 -7.01 5.75
N GLN A 74 -10.70 -8.13 6.40
CA GLN A 74 -10.42 -8.16 7.82
C GLN A 74 -8.95 -8.51 8.07
N ARG A 75 -8.50 -9.67 7.56
CA ARG A 75 -7.15 -10.18 7.77
C ARG A 75 -6.70 -11.00 6.56
N LEU A 76 -5.39 -11.03 6.34
CA LEU A 76 -4.74 -11.94 5.41
C LEU A 76 -3.66 -12.67 6.19
N PHE A 77 -3.70 -13.99 6.12
CA PHE A 77 -2.67 -14.88 6.64
C PHE A 77 -1.94 -15.48 5.43
N TRP A 78 -0.61 -15.49 5.43
CA TRP A 78 0.16 -16.20 4.42
C TRP A 78 1.40 -16.82 5.04
N ALA A 79 1.92 -17.86 4.39
CA ALA A 79 3.25 -18.38 4.61
C ALA A 79 3.83 -18.77 3.26
N PHE A 80 5.04 -18.28 2.96
CA PHE A 80 5.73 -18.63 1.72
C PHE A 80 6.19 -20.07 1.77
N GLY A 81 6.19 -20.76 0.63
CA GLY A 81 6.64 -22.16 0.54
C GLY A 81 7.99 -22.42 1.23
N PRO A 82 9.03 -21.59 1.01
CA PRO A 82 10.33 -21.74 1.68
C PRO A 82 10.31 -21.54 3.20
N SER A 83 9.28 -20.89 3.73
CA SER A 83 9.13 -20.60 5.17
C SER A 83 8.31 -21.66 5.91
N ILE A 84 7.73 -22.61 5.19
CA ILE A 84 6.98 -23.73 5.76
C ILE A 84 7.95 -24.91 5.79
N THR A 85 8.81 -24.95 6.81
CA THR A 85 9.68 -26.11 7.05
C THR A 85 8.79 -27.33 7.28
N ARG A 86 9.02 -28.39 6.49
CA ARG A 86 8.32 -29.67 6.60
C ARG A 86 8.84 -30.48 7.77
#